data_AF-A0A4Q3WRJ8-F1
#
_entry.id   AF-A0A4Q3WRJ8-F1
#
_cell.length_a   1.000
_cell.length_b   1.000
_cell.length_c   1.000
_cell.angle_alpha   90.00
_cell.angle_beta   90.00
_cell.angle_gamma   90.00
#
_symmetry.space_group_name_H-M   'P 1'
#
loop_
_entity.id
_entity.type
_entity.pdbx_description
1 polymer ?
#
loop_
_entity_poly.entity_id
_entity_poly.type
_entity_poly.pdbx_seq_one_letter_code
_entity_poly.pdbx_strand_id
1 'polypeptide(L)'
;MHEASAIDSNGGPEERAAARAKDTEKRWQDVSSETFLANQDVFHFLDAKGFRYYLPALMVWNLRFIGTAGHEHNSYVIESLENVLQETDYLLGHFQSLTLEQARAVAHFLEFHAERDQLMLADSKSESGKIMSDLGFSEQQIDLFLSKKSKVSFAASGAQQALDLYWGQFLDWSEI
;
A
#
# COMPACT_ATOMS: atom_id res chain seq x y z
N MET A 1 16.22 1.02 -5.29
CA MET A 1 15.65 0.11 -4.29
C MET A 1 16.70 -0.73 -3.58
N HIS A 2 17.87 -0.96 -4.19
CA HIS A 2 18.91 -1.79 -3.58
C HIS A 2 19.45 -1.22 -2.25
N GLU A 3 19.57 0.11 -2.12
CA GLU A 3 19.96 0.71 -0.85
C GLU A 3 18.95 0.40 0.27
N ALA A 4 17.65 0.43 -0.04
CA ALA A 4 16.59 0.11 0.91
C ALA A 4 16.67 -1.35 1.36
N SER A 5 16.97 -2.28 0.45
CA SER A 5 17.24 -3.69 0.78
C SER A 5 18.48 -3.87 1.66
N ALA A 6 19.53 -3.08 1.42
CA ALA A 6 20.70 -3.09 2.29
C ALA A 6 20.38 -2.56 3.70
N ILE A 7 19.50 -1.55 3.83
CA ILE A 7 19.04 -1.05 5.14
C ILE A 7 18.24 -2.12 5.89
N ASP A 8 17.30 -2.77 5.21
CA ASP A 8 16.49 -3.86 5.78
C ASP A 8 17.37 -5.01 6.30
N SER A 9 18.42 -5.33 5.54
CA SER A 9 19.43 -6.33 5.93
C SER A 9 20.42 -5.85 7.00
N ASN A 10 20.18 -4.70 7.64
CA ASN A 10 21.05 -4.05 8.63
C ASN A 10 22.49 -3.80 8.10
N GLY A 11 22.59 -3.45 6.83
CA GLY A 11 23.85 -3.21 6.13
C GLY A 11 24.54 -1.90 6.55
N GLY A 12 25.86 -1.94 6.63
CA GLY A 12 26.67 -0.79 7.01
C GLY A 12 26.75 0.30 5.92
N PRO A 13 27.38 1.46 6.22
CA PRO A 13 27.49 2.57 5.27
C PRO A 13 28.11 2.19 3.91
N GLU A 14 29.13 1.33 3.90
CA GLU A 14 29.78 0.86 2.68
C GLU A 14 28.88 -0.03 1.83
N GLU A 15 28.15 -0.95 2.47
CA GLU A 15 27.20 -1.86 1.79
C GLU A 15 26.03 -1.08 1.21
N ARG A 16 25.50 -0.11 1.96
CA ARG A 16 24.46 0.81 1.47
C ARG A 16 24.92 1.64 0.28
N ALA A 17 26.15 2.18 0.32
CA ALA A 17 26.70 2.93 -0.80
C ALA A 17 26.91 2.05 -2.05
N ALA A 18 27.42 0.84 -1.86
CA ALA A 18 27.58 -0.14 -2.94
C ALA A 18 26.22 -0.58 -3.52
N ALA A 19 25.20 -0.74 -2.67
CA ALA A 19 23.84 -1.04 -3.10
C ALA A 19 23.21 0.13 -3.85
N ARG A 20 23.36 1.36 -3.37
CA ARG A 20 22.89 2.58 -4.06
C ARG A 20 23.50 2.73 -5.46
N ALA A 21 24.75 2.32 -5.65
CA ALA A 21 25.40 2.35 -6.96
C ALA A 21 24.75 1.39 -7.98
N LYS A 22 23.96 0.40 -7.54
CA LYS A 22 23.19 -0.52 -8.40
C LYS A 22 21.87 0.08 -8.89
N ASP A 23 21.36 1.13 -8.24
CA ASP A 23 20.18 1.88 -8.68
C ASP A 23 20.56 2.82 -9.85
N THR A 24 20.77 2.24 -11.03
CA THR A 24 21.34 2.94 -12.19
C THR A 24 20.28 3.58 -13.10
N GLU A 25 19.01 3.21 -12.90
CA GLU A 25 17.87 3.67 -13.68
C GLU A 25 17.78 5.20 -13.67
N LYS A 26 17.51 5.79 -14.83
CA LYS A 26 17.37 7.25 -14.98
C LYS A 26 15.92 7.71 -15.01
N ARG A 27 15.01 6.81 -15.38
CA ARG A 27 13.58 7.05 -15.40
C ARG A 27 12.91 5.96 -14.59
N TRP A 28 11.91 6.32 -13.79
CA TRP A 28 11.19 5.35 -12.96
C TRP A 28 10.47 4.30 -13.82
N GLN A 29 10.14 4.63 -15.07
CA GLN A 29 9.54 3.71 -16.05
C GLN A 29 10.48 2.59 -16.47
N ASP A 30 11.79 2.76 -16.30
CA ASP A 30 12.80 1.78 -16.69
C ASP A 30 13.05 0.72 -15.60
N VAL A 31 12.43 0.87 -14.43
CA VAL A 31 12.52 -0.11 -13.34
C VAL A 31 11.71 -1.35 -13.72
N SER A 32 12.35 -2.52 -13.74
CA SER A 32 11.73 -3.76 -14.18
C SER A 32 10.72 -4.31 -13.15
N SER A 33 9.79 -5.14 -13.61
CA SER A 33 8.82 -5.80 -12.72
C SER A 33 9.51 -6.80 -11.79
N GLU A 34 10.61 -7.41 -12.23
CA GLU A 34 11.46 -8.29 -11.43
C GLU A 34 12.12 -7.53 -10.28
N THR A 35 12.58 -6.30 -10.51
CA THR A 35 13.12 -5.44 -9.45
C THR A 35 12.07 -5.14 -8.40
N PHE A 36 10.82 -4.87 -8.79
CA PHE A 36 9.73 -4.66 -7.83
C PHE A 36 9.41 -5.93 -7.05
N LEU A 37 9.26 -7.07 -7.71
CA LEU A 37 8.99 -8.35 -7.06
C LEU A 37 10.05 -8.71 -6.02
N ALA A 38 11.32 -8.45 -6.32
CA ALA A 38 12.43 -8.75 -5.43
C ALA A 38 12.62 -7.75 -4.27
N ASN A 39 11.93 -6.60 -4.29
CA ASN A 39 12.16 -5.49 -3.35
C ASN A 39 10.84 -4.84 -2.87
N GLN A 40 9.72 -5.56 -2.92
CA GLN A 40 8.39 -5.00 -2.60
C GLN A 40 8.21 -4.67 -1.10
N ASP A 41 8.96 -5.35 -0.25
CA ASP A 41 8.99 -5.22 1.21
C ASP A 41 9.84 -4.04 1.70
N VAL A 42 10.83 -3.61 0.92
CA VAL A 42 11.80 -2.59 1.37
C VAL A 42 11.32 -1.15 1.16
N PHE A 43 10.06 -0.94 0.74
CA PHE A 43 9.58 0.38 0.34
C PHE A 43 9.57 1.40 1.49
N HIS A 44 9.35 0.93 2.73
CA HIS A 44 9.40 1.73 3.94
C HIS A 44 10.83 2.07 4.43
N PHE A 45 11.87 1.65 3.70
CA PHE A 45 13.25 2.07 3.93
C PHE A 45 13.77 3.06 2.89
N LEU A 46 12.93 3.47 1.94
CA LEU A 46 13.31 4.50 0.97
C LEU A 46 13.48 5.85 1.66
N ASP A 47 14.47 6.63 1.21
CA ASP A 47 14.53 8.05 1.56
C ASP A 47 13.45 8.84 0.79
N ALA A 48 13.18 10.09 1.18
CA ALA A 48 12.17 10.93 0.52
C ALA A 48 12.37 11.04 -1.01
N LYS A 49 13.63 11.08 -1.46
CA LYS A 49 13.99 11.11 -2.88
C LYS A 49 13.65 9.80 -3.59
N GLY A 50 14.03 8.67 -2.99
CA GLY A 50 13.75 7.32 -3.48
C GLY A 50 12.25 7.06 -3.51
N PHE A 51 11.54 7.42 -2.45
CA PHE A 51 10.08 7.31 -2.38
C PHE A 51 9.42 8.07 -3.53
N ARG A 52 9.71 9.37 -3.70
CA ARG A 52 9.17 10.15 -4.83
C ARG A 52 9.50 9.55 -6.20
N TYR A 53 10.69 8.97 -6.35
CA TYR A 53 11.12 8.37 -7.62
C TYR A 53 10.42 7.04 -7.92
N TYR A 54 10.34 6.12 -6.95
CA TYR A 54 9.82 4.76 -7.15
C TYR A 54 8.30 4.66 -6.97
N LEU A 55 7.65 5.64 -6.30
CA LEU A 55 6.21 5.60 -6.01
C LEU A 55 5.33 5.47 -7.27
N PRO A 56 5.53 6.23 -8.37
CA PRO A 56 4.72 6.06 -9.57
C PRO A 56 4.88 4.67 -10.20
N ALA A 57 6.11 4.16 -10.20
CA ALA A 57 6.42 2.84 -10.74
C ALA A 57 5.75 1.73 -9.92
N LEU A 58 5.76 1.86 -8.58
CA LEU A 58 5.10 0.95 -7.66
C LEU A 58 3.58 0.93 -7.86
N MET A 59 2.96 2.11 -7.94
CA MET A 59 1.51 2.24 -8.16
C MET A 59 1.10 1.57 -9.49
N VAL A 60 1.83 1.85 -10.57
CA VAL A 60 1.56 1.24 -11.90
C VAL A 60 1.77 -0.27 -11.88
N TRP A 61 2.83 -0.74 -11.22
CA TRP A 61 3.09 -2.17 -11.07
C TRP A 61 1.95 -2.85 -10.31
N ASN A 62 1.55 -2.30 -9.16
CA ASN A 62 0.45 -2.85 -8.37
C ASN A 62 -0.85 -2.95 -9.19
N LEU A 63 -1.25 -1.87 -9.87
CA LEU A 63 -2.46 -1.86 -10.72
C LEU A 63 -2.41 -2.88 -11.86
N ARG A 64 -1.23 -3.24 -12.37
CA ARG A 64 -1.09 -4.25 -13.44
C ARG A 64 -1.25 -5.68 -12.94
N PHE A 65 -0.84 -5.96 -11.70
CA PHE A 65 -0.83 -7.30 -11.13
C PHE A 65 -1.96 -7.53 -10.12
N ILE A 66 -2.85 -6.55 -9.96
CA ILE A 66 -3.99 -6.64 -9.07
C ILE A 66 -4.92 -7.81 -9.47
N GLY A 67 -5.16 -8.74 -8.53
CA GLY A 67 -6.02 -9.91 -8.76
C GLY A 67 -5.39 -11.05 -9.57
N THR A 68 -4.11 -10.97 -9.94
CA THR A 68 -3.40 -12.09 -10.58
C THR A 68 -2.99 -13.15 -9.56
N ALA A 69 -3.27 -14.43 -9.85
CA ALA A 69 -2.92 -15.56 -8.99
C ALA A 69 -1.39 -15.65 -8.82
N GLY A 70 -0.91 -15.77 -7.57
CA GLY A 70 0.52 -15.76 -7.23
C GLY A 70 1.08 -14.37 -6.85
N HIS A 71 0.28 -13.31 -6.96
CA HIS A 71 0.63 -11.95 -6.52
C HIS A 71 -0.19 -11.53 -5.30
N GLU A 72 -0.28 -12.41 -4.30
CA GLU A 72 -0.87 -12.12 -2.97
C GLU A 72 -0.13 -10.96 -2.25
N HIS A 73 1.04 -10.60 -2.77
CA HIS A 73 1.91 -9.53 -2.30
C HIS A 73 1.48 -8.09 -2.65
N ASN A 74 0.33 -7.90 -3.32
CA ASN A 74 -0.25 -6.57 -3.50
C ASN A 74 -0.54 -5.86 -2.15
N SER A 75 -0.66 -6.60 -1.05
CA SER A 75 -0.85 -6.06 0.29
C SER A 75 0.35 -5.25 0.79
N TYR A 76 1.59 -5.59 0.42
CA TYR A 76 2.78 -4.93 0.97
C TYR A 76 2.96 -3.49 0.49
N VAL A 77 2.46 -3.17 -0.71
CA VAL A 77 2.47 -1.81 -1.25
C VAL A 77 1.54 -0.91 -0.44
N ILE A 78 0.34 -1.42 -0.16
CA ILE A 78 -0.68 -0.68 0.58
C ILE A 78 -0.29 -0.58 2.05
N GLU A 79 0.18 -1.67 2.66
CA GLU A 79 0.71 -1.70 4.02
C GLU A 79 1.92 -0.76 4.19
N SER A 80 2.84 -0.71 3.21
CA SER A 80 3.96 0.22 3.26
C SER A 80 3.49 1.67 3.19
N LEU A 81 2.50 1.99 2.35
CA LEU A 81 1.94 3.33 2.28
C LEU A 81 1.16 3.69 3.55
N GLU A 82 0.39 2.76 4.12
CA GLU A 82 -0.27 2.91 5.41
C GLU A 82 0.70 3.18 6.55
N ASN A 83 1.80 2.42 6.63
CA ASN A 83 2.81 2.60 7.67
C ASN A 83 3.45 3.99 7.56
N VAL A 84 3.77 4.44 6.34
CA VAL A 84 4.24 5.82 6.08
C VAL A 84 3.21 6.86 6.53
N LEU A 85 1.91 6.56 6.40
CA LEU A 85 0.81 7.46 6.79
C LEU A 85 0.51 7.44 8.30
N GLN A 86 0.94 6.41 9.03
CA GLN A 86 0.76 6.32 10.48
C GLN A 86 1.89 7.00 11.25
N GLU A 87 3.08 7.14 10.66
CA GLU A 87 4.23 7.80 11.27
C GLU A 87 4.36 9.28 10.83
N THR A 88 3.86 10.21 11.66
CA THR A 88 3.75 11.65 11.33
C THR A 88 5.06 12.28 10.81
N ASP A 89 6.21 11.96 11.40
CA ASP A 89 7.50 12.52 11.00
C ASP A 89 7.99 11.94 9.66
N TYR A 90 7.68 10.67 9.42
CA TYR A 90 7.97 9.97 8.19
C TYR A 90 7.06 10.47 7.05
N LEU A 91 5.78 10.68 7.34
CA LEU A 91 4.76 11.24 6.47
C LEU A 91 5.15 12.63 5.96
N LEU A 92 5.58 13.51 6.87
CA LEU A 92 5.98 14.87 6.54
C LEU A 92 7.18 14.87 5.58
N GLY A 93 8.23 14.07 5.83
CA GLY A 93 9.40 14.05 4.95
C GLY A 93 9.13 13.49 3.55
N HIS A 94 8.33 12.44 3.45
CA HIS A 94 8.11 11.72 2.19
C HIS A 94 7.07 12.41 1.30
N PHE A 95 5.93 12.82 1.87
CA PHE A 95 4.85 13.43 1.11
C PHE A 95 5.06 14.92 0.82
N GLN A 96 5.81 15.69 1.66
CA GLN A 96 6.12 17.09 1.33
C GLN A 96 6.93 17.25 0.04
N SER A 97 7.63 16.19 -0.39
CA SER A 97 8.41 16.22 -1.63
C SER A 97 7.57 16.11 -2.90
N LEU A 98 6.29 15.75 -2.78
CA LEU A 98 5.36 15.59 -3.88
C LEU A 98 4.78 16.92 -4.33
N THR A 99 4.60 17.08 -5.64
CA THR A 99 3.74 18.14 -6.20
C THR A 99 2.28 17.85 -5.87
N LEU A 100 1.41 18.85 -6.01
CA LEU A 100 -0.03 18.68 -5.77
C LEU A 100 -0.63 17.60 -6.68
N GLU A 101 -0.23 17.56 -7.94
CA GLU A 101 -0.71 16.56 -8.91
C GLU A 101 -0.24 15.15 -8.53
N GLN A 102 1.00 15.02 -8.06
CA GLN A 102 1.52 13.74 -7.56
C GLN A 102 0.77 13.28 -6.31
N ALA A 103 0.53 14.20 -5.37
CA ALA A 103 -0.22 13.91 -4.15
C ALA A 103 -1.65 13.44 -4.48
N ARG A 104 -2.35 14.13 -5.40
CA ARG A 104 -3.69 13.72 -5.88
C ARG A 104 -3.69 12.33 -6.53
N ALA A 105 -2.69 12.02 -7.36
CA ALA A 105 -2.57 10.70 -7.97
C ALA A 105 -2.40 9.59 -6.92
N VAL A 106 -1.62 9.85 -5.87
CA VAL A 106 -1.46 8.92 -4.74
C VAL A 106 -2.76 8.77 -3.96
N ALA A 107 -3.49 9.87 -3.73
CA ALA A 107 -4.79 9.85 -3.06
C ALA A 107 -5.79 8.94 -3.80
N HIS A 108 -5.99 9.16 -5.10
CA HIS A 108 -6.90 8.34 -5.91
C HIS A 108 -6.50 6.87 -5.97
N PHE A 109 -5.19 6.59 -5.99
CA PHE A 109 -4.71 5.21 -5.93
C PHE A 109 -5.08 4.54 -4.60
N LEU A 110 -4.88 5.22 -3.47
CA LEU A 110 -5.22 4.69 -2.16
C LEU A 110 -6.74 4.53 -1.97
N GLU A 111 -7.53 5.49 -2.46
CA GLU A 111 -9.00 5.43 -2.46
C GLU A 111 -9.50 4.22 -3.26
N PHE A 112 -9.00 4.02 -4.48
CA PHE A 112 -9.33 2.85 -5.30
C PHE A 112 -9.04 1.53 -4.56
N HIS A 113 -7.91 1.44 -3.86
CA HIS A 113 -7.56 0.26 -3.08
C HIS A 113 -8.49 0.06 -1.87
N ALA A 114 -8.84 1.14 -1.17
CA ALA A 114 -9.77 1.12 -0.05
C ALA A 114 -11.14 0.57 -0.48
N GLU A 115 -11.69 1.10 -1.59
CA GLU A 115 -12.97 0.66 -2.14
C GLU A 115 -12.92 -0.80 -2.59
N ARG A 116 -11.84 -1.19 -3.30
CA ARG A 116 -11.65 -2.57 -3.74
C ARG A 116 -11.59 -3.53 -2.57
N ASP A 117 -10.85 -3.20 -1.51
CA ASP A 117 -10.75 -4.06 -0.33
C ASP A 117 -12.09 -4.19 0.39
N GLN A 118 -12.87 -3.11 0.47
CA GLN A 118 -14.25 -3.17 0.99
C GLN A 118 -15.14 -4.11 0.17
N LEU A 119 -15.07 -4.05 -1.16
CA LEU A 119 -15.82 -4.94 -2.05
C LEU A 119 -15.38 -6.40 -1.88
N MET A 120 -14.08 -6.67 -1.87
CA MET A 120 -13.54 -8.02 -1.67
C MET A 120 -13.90 -8.59 -0.29
N LEU A 121 -13.92 -7.75 0.75
CA LEU A 121 -14.38 -8.13 2.09
C LEU A 121 -15.88 -8.42 2.12
N ALA A 122 -16.69 -7.65 1.40
CA ALA A 122 -18.14 -7.90 1.29
C ALA A 122 -18.41 -9.24 0.58
N ASP A 123 -17.73 -9.50 -0.54
CA ASP A 123 -17.83 -10.76 -1.27
C ASP A 123 -17.35 -11.95 -0.43
N SER A 124 -16.20 -11.84 0.24
CA SER A 124 -15.68 -12.88 1.12
C SER A 124 -16.59 -13.15 2.31
N LYS A 125 -17.20 -12.11 2.90
CA LYS A 125 -18.20 -12.24 3.97
C LYS A 125 -19.46 -12.95 3.47
N SER A 126 -19.93 -12.61 2.27
CA SER A 126 -21.08 -13.26 1.64
C SER A 126 -20.82 -14.75 1.40
N GLU A 127 -19.67 -15.08 0.80
CA GLU A 127 -19.30 -16.47 0.51
C GLU A 127 -19.03 -17.28 1.78
N SER A 128 -18.26 -16.73 2.73
CA SER A 128 -18.01 -17.38 4.02
C SER A 128 -19.29 -17.55 4.84
N GLY A 129 -20.18 -16.56 4.81
CA GLY A 129 -21.51 -16.62 5.45
C GLY A 129 -22.37 -17.73 4.86
N LYS A 130 -22.38 -17.87 3.53
CA LYS A 130 -23.07 -18.96 2.83
C LYS A 130 -22.52 -20.33 3.20
N ILE A 131 -21.20 -20.51 3.18
CA ILE A 131 -20.54 -21.77 3.57
C ILE A 131 -20.88 -22.13 5.02
N MET A 132 -20.78 -21.18 5.94
CA MET A 132 -21.11 -21.43 7.35
C MET A 132 -22.59 -21.75 7.56
N SER A 133 -23.48 -21.08 6.81
CA SER A 133 -24.91 -21.41 6.82
C SER A 133 -25.17 -22.84 6.31
N ASP A 134 -24.53 -23.24 5.21
CA ASP A 134 -24.61 -24.59 4.64
C ASP A 134 -24.04 -25.66 5.61
N LEU A 135 -23.08 -25.28 6.45
CA LEU A 135 -22.53 -26.11 7.54
C LEU A 135 -23.38 -26.11 8.81
N GLY A 136 -24.52 -25.41 8.84
CA GLY A 136 -25.48 -25.41 9.94
C GLY A 136 -25.16 -24.44 11.08
N PHE A 137 -24.27 -23.46 10.87
CA PHE A 137 -24.03 -22.40 11.86
C PHE A 137 -25.23 -21.44 11.94
N SER A 138 -25.53 -20.94 13.13
CA SER A 138 -26.55 -19.91 13.31
C SER A 138 -26.05 -18.53 12.87
N GLU A 139 -26.98 -17.63 12.52
CA GLU A 139 -26.64 -16.25 12.13
C GLU A 139 -25.75 -15.54 13.17
N GLN A 140 -26.01 -15.74 14.46
CA GLN A 140 -25.22 -15.17 15.55
C GLN A 140 -23.77 -15.68 15.56
N GLN A 141 -23.54 -16.95 15.21
CA GLN A 141 -22.20 -17.53 15.11
C GLN A 141 -21.45 -17.01 13.88
N ILE A 142 -22.17 -16.84 12.77
CA ILE A 142 -21.65 -16.28 11.52
C ILE A 142 -21.22 -14.82 11.77
N ASP A 143 -22.07 -14.00 12.38
CA ASP A 143 -21.77 -12.59 12.67
C ASP A 143 -20.57 -12.44 13.62
N LEU A 144 -20.49 -13.28 14.65
CA LEU A 144 -19.35 -13.28 15.57
C LEU A 144 -18.04 -13.67 14.86
N PHE A 145 -18.10 -14.59 13.89
CA PHE A 145 -16.93 -15.03 13.12
C PHE A 145 -16.49 -13.95 12.12
N LEU A 146 -17.44 -13.40 11.35
CA LEU A 146 -17.16 -12.37 10.34
C LEU A 146 -16.71 -11.03 10.96
N SER A 147 -17.24 -10.67 12.14
CA SER A 147 -16.81 -9.45 12.86
C SER A 147 -15.35 -9.54 13.34
N LYS A 148 -14.90 -10.70 13.83
CA LYS A 148 -13.50 -10.93 14.22
C LYS A 148 -12.55 -10.84 13.03
N LYS A 149 -12.95 -11.33 11.85
CA LYS A 149 -12.17 -11.25 10.61
C LYS A 149 -12.04 -9.80 10.10
N SER A 150 -13.02 -8.94 10.39
CA SER A 150 -13.04 -7.54 9.91
C SER A 150 -12.09 -6.58 10.64
N LYS A 151 -11.54 -6.95 11.81
CA LYS A 151 -10.57 -6.11 12.53
C LYS A 151 -9.22 -5.94 11.81
N VAL A 152 -9.00 -6.68 10.73
CA VAL A 152 -7.78 -6.64 9.91
C VAL A 152 -8.01 -5.83 8.61
N SER A 153 -9.16 -5.17 8.47
CA SER A 153 -9.52 -4.39 7.28
C SER A 153 -8.94 -2.98 7.32
N PHE A 154 -8.43 -2.50 6.18
CA PHE A 154 -8.06 -1.10 5.91
C PHE A 154 -9.15 -0.10 6.32
N ALA A 155 -10.42 -0.41 6.00
CA ALA A 155 -11.57 0.44 6.35
C ALA A 155 -11.83 0.52 7.86
N ALA A 156 -11.27 -0.42 8.65
CA ALA A 156 -11.35 -0.43 10.11
C ALA A 156 -10.07 0.08 10.78
N SER A 157 -9.01 0.40 10.02
CA SER A 157 -7.78 0.95 10.55
C SER A 157 -7.88 2.48 10.69
N GLY A 158 -7.13 3.06 11.62
CA GLY A 158 -7.00 4.51 11.73
C GLY A 158 -6.41 5.17 10.47
N ALA A 159 -5.90 4.36 9.52
CA ALA A 159 -5.35 4.84 8.27
C ALA A 159 -6.42 5.47 7.37
N GLN A 160 -7.66 4.94 7.30
CA GLN A 160 -8.73 5.57 6.53
C GLN A 160 -9.07 6.98 7.05
N GLN A 161 -9.20 7.15 8.37
CA GLN A 161 -9.43 8.48 8.95
C GLN A 161 -8.24 9.43 8.78
N ALA A 162 -7.01 8.92 8.92
CA ALA A 162 -5.80 9.70 8.67
C ALA A 162 -5.70 10.13 7.21
N LEU A 163 -6.10 9.26 6.28
CA LEU A 163 -6.21 9.53 4.85
C LEU A 163 -7.30 10.56 4.57
N ASP A 164 -8.51 10.41 5.10
CA ASP A 164 -9.61 11.35 4.89
C ASP A 164 -9.25 12.76 5.42
N LEU A 165 -8.59 12.84 6.59
CA LEU A 165 -8.07 14.09 7.15
C LEU A 165 -6.93 14.69 6.31
N TYR A 166 -5.99 13.86 5.86
CA TYR A 166 -4.86 14.30 5.06
C TYR A 166 -5.26 14.65 3.63
N TRP A 167 -6.27 14.02 3.05
CA TRP A 167 -6.71 14.25 1.67
C TRP A 167 -7.85 15.27 1.56
N GLY A 168 -8.64 15.44 2.61
CA GLY A 168 -9.65 16.49 2.69
C GLY A 168 -9.08 17.92 2.53
N GLN A 169 -7.77 18.09 2.69
CA GLN A 169 -7.08 19.36 2.39
C GLN A 169 -6.72 19.55 0.91
N PHE A 170 -6.84 18.51 0.08
CA PHE A 170 -6.40 18.50 -1.33
C PHE A 170 -7.54 18.22 -2.33
N LEU A 171 -8.62 17.59 -1.87
CA LEU A 171 -9.84 17.30 -2.63
C LEU A 171 -10.88 18.38 -2.34
N ASP A 172 -11.15 19.23 -3.33
CA ASP A 172 -12.26 20.18 -3.25
C ASP A 172 -13.54 19.43 -3.62
N TRP A 173 -14.35 19.11 -2.61
CA TRP A 173 -15.60 18.38 -2.74
C TRP A 173 -16.69 19.16 -3.50
N SER A 174 -16.39 20.38 -3.99
CA SER A 174 -17.33 21.20 -4.77
C SER A 174 -17.29 20.96 -6.29
N GLU A 175 -16.37 20.12 -6.79
CA GLU A 175 -16.27 19.77 -8.21
C GLU A 175 -16.66 18.31 -8.55
N ILE A 176 -17.29 17.57 -7.62
CA ILE A 176 -17.93 16.25 -7.84
C ILE A 176 -19.45 16.42 -7.75
#